data_AF-A0A9X1HTH2-F1
#
_entry.id   AF-A0A9X1HTH2-F1
#
_cell.length_a   1.000
_cell.length_b   1.000
_cell.length_c   1.000
_cell.angle_alpha   90.00
_cell.angle_beta   90.00
_cell.angle_gamma   90.00
#
_symmetry.space_group_name_H-M   'P 1'
#
loop_
_entity.id
_entity.type
_entity.pdbx_description
1 polymer ?
#
loop_
_entity_poly.entity_id
_entity_poly.type
_entity_poly.pdbx_seq_one_letter_code
_entity_poly.pdbx_strand_id
1 'polypeptide(L)'
;MRVWPFILLFILGFSLPCSVNAQSRKEKRLQESQRKQFELNNNYIAMNMHELLTVYSKRIEWKIDSLIEDEPSSEMRMNQIALKSLLLGSIAETSIHPDPLAAAIDSWVLCYQLIDYFESEQCSKIYGLACPEMQSLFTEYVTSYINGLSKYISDEDRASLRTYASRYPVQDDYLSRRSIIFEISNWISSDQLGIKGGILSMPDLMRYMGNQLEYFSANMPKQVVWQMDKRLSALQADSMMTLLTDMQRMLDASASLLENTEDIIQENRDTLLANLDYQRRVTLYMIRQERIETLKALTQERIEILNAVRQERLGIQNFVEDQRVAITTDVSSGSTGMMNQSGEMVRELIDYMFIRVLILGGLFAGVIFLAIWFYKKQSA
;
A
#
# COMPACT_ATOMS: atom_id res chain seq x y z
N MET A 1 33.67 49.54 3.80
CA MET A 1 33.74 48.22 4.46
C MET A 1 32.30 47.78 4.75
N ARG A 2 31.87 46.61 4.21
CA ARG A 2 30.52 45.97 4.23
C ARG A 2 29.94 45.75 2.82
N VAL A 3 30.55 44.82 2.10
CA VAL A 3 29.95 44.12 0.96
C VAL A 3 29.99 42.65 1.33
N TRP A 4 28.97 42.14 2.02
CA TRP A 4 28.73 40.70 2.29
C TRP A 4 27.40 40.59 3.06
N PRO A 5 26.26 40.54 2.34
CA PRO A 5 25.40 39.36 2.53
C PRO A 5 24.67 38.86 1.26
N PHE A 6 24.82 39.51 0.10
CA PHE A 6 23.96 39.21 -1.06
C PHE A 6 24.35 37.98 -1.89
N ILE A 7 25.57 37.45 -1.73
CA ILE A 7 26.05 36.29 -2.51
C ILE A 7 25.52 34.95 -1.95
N LEU A 8 25.07 34.91 -0.68
CA LEU A 8 24.54 33.68 -0.07
C LEU A 8 23.07 33.38 -0.40
N LEU A 9 22.30 34.37 -0.86
CA LEU A 9 20.88 34.20 -1.20
C LEU A 9 20.66 33.72 -2.66
N PHE A 10 21.66 33.87 -3.53
CA PHE A 10 21.56 33.49 -4.94
C PHE A 10 21.83 31.99 -5.20
N ILE A 11 22.42 31.28 -4.23
CA ILE A 11 22.73 29.84 -4.35
C ILE A 11 21.59 28.95 -3.80
N LEU A 12 20.67 29.50 -3.00
CA LEU A 12 19.57 28.74 -2.39
C LEU A 12 18.30 28.64 -3.27
N GLY A 13 18.17 29.41 -4.35
CA GLY A 13 16.97 29.43 -5.20
C GLY A 13 16.94 28.43 -6.36
N PHE A 14 18.07 27.79 -6.70
CA PHE A 14 18.23 27.04 -7.95
C PHE A 14 18.20 25.50 -7.82
N SER A 15 17.87 24.94 -6.65
CA SER A 15 17.98 23.49 -6.40
C SER A 15 16.67 22.70 -6.30
N LEU A 16 15.49 23.30 -6.52
CA LEU A 16 14.21 22.67 -6.14
C LEU A 16 13.21 22.18 -7.22
N PRO A 17 13.43 22.17 -8.55
CA PRO A 17 12.45 21.52 -9.46
C PRO A 17 12.68 20.02 -9.69
N CYS A 18 13.86 19.46 -9.39
CA CYS A 18 14.17 18.04 -9.66
C CYS A 18 13.71 17.07 -8.56
N SER A 19 13.43 17.54 -7.35
CA SER A 19 13.07 16.66 -6.22
C SER A 19 11.62 16.15 -6.31
N VAL A 20 10.68 16.98 -6.77
CA VAL A 20 9.24 16.63 -6.78
C VAL A 20 8.93 15.50 -7.76
N ASN A 21 9.53 15.51 -8.96
CA ASN A 21 9.35 14.44 -9.96
C ASN A 21 10.10 13.14 -9.61
N ALA A 22 11.25 13.24 -8.93
CA ALA A 22 11.98 12.07 -8.45
C ALA A 22 11.27 11.40 -7.26
N GLN A 23 10.67 12.20 -6.38
CA GLN A 23 9.91 11.72 -5.22
C GLN A 23 8.60 11.03 -5.65
N SER A 24 7.85 11.61 -6.60
CA SER A 24 6.66 10.98 -7.20
C SER A 24 6.96 9.64 -7.91
N ARG A 25 8.08 9.54 -8.66
CA ARG A 25 8.49 8.25 -9.26
C ARG A 25 8.95 7.23 -8.23
N LYS A 26 9.62 7.67 -7.16
CA LYS A 26 10.09 6.79 -6.08
C LYS A 26 8.91 6.25 -5.27
N GLU A 27 7.91 7.08 -4.97
CA GLU A 27 6.67 6.67 -4.32
C GLU A 27 5.87 5.68 -5.18
N LYS A 28 5.71 5.94 -6.49
CA LYS A 28 5.05 4.99 -7.41
C LYS A 28 5.78 3.64 -7.48
N ARG A 29 7.12 3.65 -7.55
CA ARG A 29 7.92 2.40 -7.55
C ARG A 29 7.85 1.66 -6.22
N LEU A 30 7.81 2.39 -5.10
CA LEU A 30 7.66 1.81 -3.77
C LEU A 30 6.29 1.13 -3.65
N GLN A 31 5.21 1.81 -4.06
CA GLN A 31 3.86 1.24 -4.11
C GLN A 31 3.78 0.03 -5.05
N GLU A 32 4.41 0.07 -6.22
CA GLU A 32 4.44 -1.06 -7.15
C GLU A 32 5.22 -2.27 -6.57
N SER A 33 6.33 -2.02 -5.86
CA SER A 33 7.09 -3.06 -5.19
C SER A 33 6.32 -3.67 -4.01
N GLN A 34 5.62 -2.85 -3.23
CA GLN A 34 4.75 -3.28 -2.12
C GLN A 34 3.58 -4.11 -2.64
N ARG A 35 2.95 -3.70 -3.75
CA ARG A 35 1.90 -4.49 -4.42
C ARG A 35 2.40 -5.86 -4.89
N LYS A 36 3.56 -5.94 -5.56
CA LYS A 36 4.14 -7.21 -6.00
C LYS A 36 4.49 -8.13 -4.83
N GLN A 37 5.06 -7.58 -3.77
CA GLN A 37 5.38 -8.33 -2.56
C GLN A 37 4.11 -8.86 -1.88
N PHE A 38 3.03 -8.07 -1.88
CA PHE A 38 1.73 -8.48 -1.37
C PHE A 38 1.08 -9.57 -2.23
N GLU A 39 1.09 -9.45 -3.55
CA GLU A 39 0.58 -10.49 -4.47
C GLU A 39 1.33 -11.82 -4.30
N LEU A 40 2.66 -11.78 -4.20
CA LEU A 40 3.49 -12.96 -3.92
C LEU A 40 3.15 -13.59 -2.56
N ASN A 41 2.89 -12.77 -1.55
CA ASN A 41 2.52 -13.24 -0.23
C ASN A 41 1.10 -13.83 -0.20
N ASN A 42 0.14 -13.19 -0.88
CA ASN A 42 -1.23 -13.68 -0.96
C ASN A 42 -1.31 -15.01 -1.72
N ASN A 43 -0.50 -15.17 -2.77
CA ASN A 43 -0.36 -16.44 -3.47
C ASN A 43 0.24 -17.54 -2.57
N TYR A 44 1.25 -17.20 -1.76
CA TYR A 44 1.82 -18.14 -0.80
C TYR A 44 0.79 -18.58 0.25
N ILE A 45 0.01 -17.65 0.79
CA ILE A 45 -1.09 -17.96 1.72
C ILE A 45 -2.16 -18.81 1.03
N ALA A 46 -2.52 -18.53 -0.22
CA ALA A 46 -3.49 -19.32 -0.98
C ALA A 46 -3.04 -20.77 -1.18
N MET A 47 -1.78 -20.98 -1.57
CA MET A 47 -1.21 -22.32 -1.73
C MET A 47 -1.20 -23.06 -0.40
N ASN A 48 -0.76 -22.40 0.68
CA ASN A 48 -0.78 -22.98 2.02
C ASN A 48 -2.20 -23.33 2.46
N MET A 49 -3.19 -22.46 2.24
CA MET A 49 -4.57 -22.73 2.66
C MET A 49 -5.18 -23.95 1.94
N HIS A 50 -4.88 -24.11 0.65
CA HIS A 50 -5.32 -25.29 -0.10
C HIS A 50 -4.62 -26.58 0.39
N GLU A 51 -3.31 -26.50 0.64
CA GLU A 51 -2.55 -27.63 1.19
C GLU A 51 -3.04 -28.00 2.60
N LEU A 52 -3.25 -27.01 3.46
CA LEU A 52 -3.79 -27.17 4.82
C LEU A 52 -5.19 -27.78 4.78
N LEU A 53 -6.09 -27.31 3.92
CA LEU A 53 -7.42 -27.92 3.74
C LEU A 53 -7.31 -29.41 3.43
N THR A 54 -6.42 -29.78 2.51
CA THR A 54 -6.24 -31.18 2.09
C THR A 54 -5.64 -32.04 3.22
N VAL A 55 -4.58 -31.54 3.88
CA VAL A 55 -3.90 -32.26 4.97
C VAL A 55 -4.83 -32.40 6.18
N TYR A 56 -5.52 -31.33 6.57
CA TYR A 56 -6.41 -31.32 7.72
C TYR A 56 -7.62 -32.22 7.49
N SER A 57 -8.22 -32.18 6.30
CA SER A 57 -9.34 -33.07 5.95
C SER A 57 -8.95 -34.54 6.07
N LYS A 58 -7.79 -34.93 5.53
CA LYS A 58 -7.28 -36.31 5.60
C LYS A 58 -7.00 -36.75 7.03
N ARG A 59 -6.42 -35.87 7.85
CA ARG A 59 -6.08 -36.20 9.23
C ARG A 59 -7.32 -36.31 10.12
N ILE A 60 -8.34 -35.49 9.89
CA ILE A 60 -9.65 -35.63 10.54
C ILE A 60 -10.32 -36.95 10.13
N GLU A 61 -10.36 -37.24 8.83
CA GLU A 61 -10.91 -38.49 8.29
C GLU A 61 -10.23 -39.69 8.96
N TRP A 62 -8.91 -39.77 8.91
CA TRP A 62 -8.14 -40.86 9.51
C TRP A 62 -8.38 -41.01 11.02
N LYS A 63 -8.42 -39.89 11.74
CA LYS A 63 -8.59 -39.91 13.20
C LYS A 63 -10.00 -40.37 13.58
N ILE A 64 -11.03 -39.95 12.86
CA ILE A 64 -12.41 -40.39 13.11
C ILE A 64 -12.59 -41.86 12.69
N ASP A 65 -12.00 -42.29 11.58
CA ASP A 65 -12.09 -43.68 11.13
C ASP A 65 -11.47 -44.64 12.16
N SER A 66 -10.32 -44.28 12.74
CA SER A 66 -9.72 -45.02 13.85
C SER A 66 -10.64 -45.09 15.07
N LEU A 67 -11.39 -44.04 15.38
CA LEU A 67 -12.33 -44.03 16.51
C LEU A 67 -13.58 -44.88 16.24
N ILE A 68 -14.04 -44.89 14.99
CA ILE A 68 -15.19 -45.70 14.57
C ILE A 68 -14.87 -47.20 14.68
N GLU A 69 -13.63 -47.61 14.36
CA GLU A 69 -13.18 -49.00 14.49
C GLU A 69 -13.21 -49.51 15.94
N ASP A 70 -12.84 -48.65 16.89
CA ASP A 70 -12.77 -48.98 18.31
C ASP A 70 -14.12 -48.81 19.04
N GLU A 71 -15.13 -48.21 18.39
CA GLU A 71 -16.41 -47.85 19.01
C GLU A 71 -17.43 -49.01 18.94
N PRO A 72 -17.80 -49.63 20.09
CA PRO A 72 -18.73 -50.76 20.10
C PRO A 72 -20.18 -50.36 19.77
N SER A 73 -20.60 -49.14 20.12
CA SER A 73 -21.98 -48.70 19.93
C SER A 73 -22.27 -48.32 18.49
N SER A 74 -23.29 -48.95 17.89
CA SER A 74 -23.70 -48.62 16.52
C SER A 74 -24.23 -47.19 16.38
N GLU A 75 -24.92 -46.68 17.40
CA GLU A 75 -25.42 -45.30 17.41
C GLU A 75 -24.26 -44.29 17.46
N MET A 76 -23.26 -44.57 18.30
CA MET A 76 -22.08 -43.70 18.45
C MET A 76 -21.24 -43.67 17.17
N ARG A 77 -21.06 -44.83 16.50
CA ARG A 77 -20.42 -44.89 15.17
C ARG A 77 -21.16 -44.03 14.14
N MET A 78 -22.49 -44.09 14.11
CA MET A 78 -23.30 -43.28 13.18
C MET A 78 -23.14 -41.78 13.45
N ASN A 79 -23.09 -41.39 14.73
CA ASN A 79 -22.83 -40.00 15.11
C ASN A 79 -21.42 -39.56 14.70
N GLN A 80 -20.40 -40.40 14.89
CA GLN A 80 -19.03 -40.11 14.46
C GLN A 80 -18.89 -39.99 12.94
N ILE A 81 -19.59 -40.83 12.16
CA ILE A 81 -19.66 -40.69 10.68
C ILE A 81 -20.30 -39.34 10.30
N ALA A 82 -21.36 -38.94 11.00
CA ALA A 82 -22.00 -37.64 10.78
C ALA A 82 -21.05 -36.48 11.13
N LEU A 83 -20.34 -36.57 12.26
CA LEU A 83 -19.34 -35.60 12.68
C LEU A 83 -18.25 -35.43 11.62
N LYS A 84 -17.76 -36.54 11.05
CA LYS A 84 -16.77 -36.51 9.96
C LYS A 84 -17.26 -35.69 8.76
N SER A 85 -18.49 -35.96 8.30
CA SER A 85 -19.10 -35.22 7.19
C SER A 85 -19.23 -33.72 7.49
N LEU A 86 -19.70 -33.37 8.69
CA LEU A 86 -19.90 -31.99 9.14
C LEU A 86 -18.58 -31.21 9.29
N LEU A 87 -17.55 -31.83 9.87
CA LEU A 87 -16.24 -31.19 10.05
C LEU A 87 -15.55 -30.91 8.72
N LEU A 88 -15.57 -31.88 7.79
CA LEU A 88 -14.99 -31.68 6.47
C LEU A 88 -15.72 -30.56 5.70
N GLY A 89 -17.05 -30.49 5.80
CA GLY A 89 -17.84 -29.39 5.24
C GLY A 89 -17.46 -28.03 5.84
N SER A 90 -17.38 -27.96 7.17
CA SER A 90 -17.08 -26.71 7.90
C SER A 90 -15.68 -26.18 7.57
N ILE A 91 -14.67 -27.07 7.49
CA ILE A 91 -13.31 -26.65 7.14
C ILE A 91 -13.24 -26.22 5.68
N ALA A 92 -13.88 -26.96 4.76
CA ALA A 92 -13.96 -26.56 3.36
C ALA A 92 -14.60 -25.18 3.18
N GLU A 93 -15.68 -24.89 3.89
CA GLU A 93 -16.36 -23.58 3.84
C GLU A 93 -15.43 -22.43 4.26
N THR A 94 -14.60 -22.65 5.29
CA THR A 94 -13.67 -21.60 5.75
C THR A 94 -12.41 -21.45 4.91
N SER A 95 -11.88 -22.56 4.41
CA SER A 95 -10.61 -22.57 3.69
C SER A 95 -10.76 -22.21 2.22
N ILE A 96 -11.94 -22.42 1.62
CA ILE A 96 -12.23 -22.07 0.23
C ILE A 96 -12.84 -20.67 0.22
N HIS A 97 -11.99 -19.65 0.18
CA HIS A 97 -12.41 -18.26 0.09
C HIS A 97 -11.65 -17.52 -1.03
N PRO A 98 -12.27 -16.54 -1.72
CA PRO A 98 -11.60 -15.78 -2.78
C PRO A 98 -10.41 -14.94 -2.26
N ASP A 99 -10.49 -14.50 -1.00
CA ASP A 99 -9.39 -13.87 -0.26
C ASP A 99 -8.69 -14.92 0.64
N PRO A 100 -7.43 -15.30 0.34
CA PRO A 100 -6.67 -16.29 1.09
C PRO A 100 -6.39 -15.93 2.56
N LEU A 101 -6.14 -14.64 2.85
CA LEU A 101 -5.89 -14.21 4.22
C LEU A 101 -7.19 -14.29 5.03
N ALA A 102 -8.29 -13.90 4.42
CA ALA A 102 -9.60 -14.05 5.02
C ALA A 102 -9.94 -15.53 5.31
N ALA A 103 -9.63 -16.42 4.37
CA ALA A 103 -9.77 -17.86 4.55
C ALA A 103 -8.95 -18.36 5.76
N ALA A 104 -7.69 -17.93 5.84
CA ALA A 104 -6.80 -18.33 6.92
C ALA A 104 -7.29 -17.86 8.30
N ILE A 105 -7.79 -16.62 8.39
CA ILE A 105 -8.36 -16.07 9.63
C ILE A 105 -9.65 -16.81 10.01
N ASP A 106 -10.58 -17.02 9.08
CA ASP A 106 -11.84 -17.71 9.41
C ASP A 106 -11.62 -19.19 9.76
N SER A 107 -10.70 -19.89 9.07
CA SER A 107 -10.31 -21.26 9.45
C SER A 107 -9.65 -21.32 10.83
N TRP A 108 -8.84 -20.31 11.19
CA TRP A 108 -8.26 -20.24 12.54
C TRP A 108 -9.35 -20.01 13.60
N VAL A 109 -10.26 -19.07 13.37
CA VAL A 109 -11.41 -18.85 14.28
C VAL A 109 -12.27 -20.10 14.42
N LEU A 110 -12.54 -20.80 13.31
CA LEU A 110 -13.23 -22.08 13.34
C LEU A 110 -12.51 -23.09 14.25
N CYS A 111 -11.18 -23.18 14.20
CA CYS A 111 -10.45 -24.08 15.10
C CYS A 111 -10.68 -23.73 16.57
N TYR A 112 -10.69 -22.44 16.93
CA TYR A 112 -11.03 -22.03 18.31
C TYR A 112 -12.47 -22.37 18.69
N GLN A 113 -13.43 -22.13 17.80
CA GLN A 113 -14.83 -22.44 18.02
C GLN A 113 -15.05 -23.95 18.20
N LEU A 114 -14.32 -24.77 17.42
CA LEU A 114 -14.36 -26.23 17.51
C LEU A 114 -13.69 -26.75 18.78
N ILE A 115 -12.57 -26.18 19.21
CA ILE A 115 -11.95 -26.52 20.50
C ILE A 115 -12.96 -26.31 21.63
N ASP A 116 -13.65 -25.18 21.64
CA ASP A 116 -14.66 -24.86 22.66
C ASP A 116 -15.86 -25.81 22.58
N TYR A 117 -16.28 -26.17 21.36
CA TYR A 117 -17.36 -27.14 21.15
C TYR A 117 -16.98 -28.55 21.64
N PHE A 118 -15.77 -29.01 21.34
CA PHE A 118 -15.30 -30.34 21.76
C PHE A 118 -15.04 -30.46 23.26
N GLU A 119 -14.81 -29.34 23.96
CA GLU A 119 -14.73 -29.29 25.42
C GLU A 119 -16.13 -29.36 26.09
N SER A 120 -17.20 -29.08 25.34
CA SER A 120 -18.55 -29.04 25.90
C SER A 120 -19.08 -30.41 26.33
N GLU A 121 -19.90 -30.42 27.39
CA GLU A 121 -20.61 -31.64 27.82
C GLU A 121 -21.57 -32.18 26.74
N GLN A 122 -22.06 -31.30 25.86
CA GLN A 122 -22.94 -31.68 24.75
C GLN A 122 -22.21 -32.59 23.77
N CYS A 123 -20.98 -32.24 23.40
CA CYS A 123 -20.17 -33.09 22.52
C CYS A 123 -19.97 -34.47 23.15
N SER A 124 -19.53 -34.53 24.42
CA SER A 124 -19.20 -35.79 25.08
C SER A 124 -20.39 -36.76 25.13
N LYS A 125 -21.62 -36.24 25.26
CA LYS A 125 -22.85 -37.04 25.21
C LYS A 125 -23.14 -37.64 23.84
N ILE A 126 -22.82 -36.92 22.75
CA ILE A 126 -23.22 -37.28 21.39
C ILE A 126 -22.15 -38.11 20.67
N TYR A 127 -20.87 -37.78 20.88
CA TYR A 127 -19.73 -38.36 20.15
C TYR A 127 -18.73 -39.10 21.05
N GLY A 128 -18.91 -39.05 22.37
CA GLY A 128 -18.12 -39.84 23.31
C GLY A 128 -16.62 -39.51 23.28
N LEU A 129 -15.80 -40.55 23.08
CA LEU A 129 -14.33 -40.46 23.05
C LEU A 129 -13.79 -39.64 21.87
N ALA A 130 -14.60 -39.35 20.85
CA ALA A 130 -14.16 -38.53 19.73
C ALA A 130 -13.91 -37.07 20.12
N CYS A 131 -14.61 -36.54 21.12
CA CYS A 131 -14.48 -35.14 21.53
C CYS A 131 -13.06 -34.75 22.00
N PRO A 132 -12.47 -35.41 23.02
CA PRO A 132 -11.11 -35.05 23.47
C PRO A 132 -10.05 -35.25 22.39
N GLU A 133 -10.21 -36.27 21.53
CA GLU A 133 -9.28 -36.54 20.43
C GLU A 133 -9.35 -35.47 19.32
N MET A 134 -10.55 -35.00 18.98
CA MET A 134 -10.72 -33.89 18.05
C MET A 134 -10.24 -32.57 18.67
N GLN A 135 -10.50 -32.32 19.95
CA GLN A 135 -10.02 -31.12 20.64
C GLN A 135 -8.49 -31.01 20.56
N SER A 136 -7.78 -32.10 20.84
CA SER A 136 -6.32 -32.18 20.72
C SER A 136 -5.86 -31.87 19.29
N LEU A 137 -6.52 -32.48 18.30
CA LEU A 137 -6.23 -32.27 16.89
C LEU A 137 -6.37 -30.80 16.46
N PHE A 138 -7.47 -30.13 16.84
CA PHE A 138 -7.69 -28.72 16.49
C PHE A 138 -6.76 -27.77 17.27
N THR A 139 -6.32 -28.15 18.47
CA THR A 139 -5.29 -27.40 19.22
C THR A 139 -3.95 -27.40 18.48
N GLU A 140 -3.58 -28.53 17.86
CA GLU A 140 -2.39 -28.59 17.00
C GLU A 140 -2.55 -27.72 15.74
N TYR A 141 -3.75 -27.69 15.13
CA TYR A 141 -4.01 -26.83 13.97
C TYR A 141 -3.90 -25.35 14.33
N VAL A 142 -4.44 -24.93 15.48
CA VAL A 142 -4.23 -23.57 15.99
C VAL A 142 -2.74 -23.25 16.10
N THR A 143 -1.94 -24.17 16.63
CA THR A 143 -0.49 -23.99 16.74
C THR A 143 0.18 -23.84 15.36
N SER A 144 -0.28 -24.61 14.37
CA SER A 144 0.16 -24.49 12.99
C SER A 144 -0.18 -23.13 12.38
N TYR A 145 -1.39 -22.62 12.61
CA TYR A 145 -1.80 -21.27 12.19
C TYR A 145 -0.98 -20.16 12.88
N ILE A 146 -0.74 -20.27 14.18
CA ILE A 146 0.11 -19.33 14.93
C ILE A 146 1.50 -19.25 14.29
N ASN A 147 2.10 -20.40 14.00
CA ASN A 147 3.44 -20.45 13.40
C ASN A 147 3.43 -19.88 11.96
N GLY A 148 2.44 -20.27 11.15
CA GLY A 148 2.34 -19.89 9.73
C GLY A 148 1.97 -18.42 9.50
N LEU A 149 1.13 -17.83 10.36
CA LEU A 149 0.62 -16.46 10.22
C LEU A 149 1.28 -15.46 11.18
N SER A 150 2.30 -15.89 11.93
CA SER A 150 3.00 -15.05 12.91
C SER A 150 3.55 -13.73 12.36
N LYS A 151 3.84 -13.68 11.06
CA LYS A 151 4.35 -12.49 10.35
C LYS A 151 3.27 -11.49 9.96
N TYR A 152 1.99 -11.89 9.98
CA TYR A 152 0.86 -11.10 9.48
C TYR A 152 -0.06 -10.63 10.60
N ILE A 153 -0.15 -11.43 11.68
CA ILE A 153 -1.10 -11.23 12.77
C ILE A 153 -0.33 -11.02 14.09
N SER A 154 -0.60 -9.87 14.74
CA SER A 154 0.02 -9.50 16.03
C SER A 154 -0.56 -10.32 17.18
N ASP A 155 0.12 -10.38 18.33
CA ASP A 155 -0.38 -11.12 19.49
C ASP A 155 -1.72 -10.55 20.04
N GLU A 156 -1.95 -9.25 19.88
CA GLU A 156 -3.21 -8.59 20.25
C GLU A 156 -4.37 -9.03 19.34
N ASP A 157 -4.11 -9.15 18.04
CA ASP A 157 -5.08 -9.68 17.07
C ASP A 157 -5.42 -11.13 17.42
N ARG A 158 -4.44 -11.95 17.82
CA ARG A 158 -4.66 -13.36 18.24
C ARG A 158 -5.60 -13.46 19.43
N ALA A 159 -5.36 -12.65 20.46
CA ALA A 159 -6.23 -12.60 21.64
C ALA A 159 -7.65 -12.17 21.25
N SER A 160 -7.77 -11.26 20.28
CA SER A 160 -9.06 -10.81 19.74
C SER A 160 -9.79 -11.91 18.97
N LEU A 161 -9.09 -12.70 18.15
CA LEU A 161 -9.66 -13.85 17.44
C LEU A 161 -10.19 -14.92 18.42
N ARG A 162 -9.42 -15.23 19.48
CA ARG A 162 -9.88 -16.13 20.55
C ARG A 162 -11.12 -15.58 21.25
N THR A 163 -11.13 -14.29 21.56
CA THR A 163 -12.29 -13.62 22.20
C THR A 163 -13.53 -13.66 21.29
N TYR A 164 -13.35 -13.48 19.98
CA TYR A 164 -14.43 -13.59 19.01
C TYR A 164 -15.01 -15.01 18.99
N ALA A 165 -14.16 -16.04 18.93
CA ALA A 165 -14.59 -17.44 18.93
C ALA A 165 -15.43 -17.79 20.16
N SER A 166 -15.00 -17.37 21.36
CA SER A 166 -15.74 -17.63 22.59
C SER A 166 -17.02 -16.79 22.72
N ARG A 167 -17.11 -15.63 22.06
CA ARG A 167 -18.35 -14.83 22.00
C ARG A 167 -19.39 -15.42 21.05
N TYR A 168 -18.95 -16.04 19.96
CA TYR A 168 -19.81 -16.66 18.96
C TYR A 168 -19.47 -18.15 18.83
N PRO A 169 -19.82 -18.98 19.84
CA PRO A 169 -19.55 -20.41 19.81
C PRO A 169 -20.40 -21.12 18.75
N VAL A 170 -20.03 -22.37 18.46
CA VAL A 170 -20.87 -23.31 17.70
C VAL A 170 -22.19 -23.51 18.46
N GLN A 171 -23.32 -23.38 17.77
CA GLN A 171 -24.64 -23.30 18.39
C GLN A 171 -25.37 -24.64 18.48
N ASP A 172 -25.05 -25.59 17.59
CA ASP A 172 -25.79 -26.83 17.44
C ASP A 172 -24.90 -28.02 17.03
N ASP A 173 -25.51 -29.21 16.98
CA ASP A 173 -24.87 -30.46 16.57
C ASP A 173 -24.57 -30.52 15.06
N TYR A 174 -25.06 -29.54 14.29
CA TYR A 174 -24.75 -29.38 12.87
C TYR A 174 -23.55 -28.46 12.64
N LEU A 175 -22.85 -28.08 13.72
CA LEU A 175 -21.72 -27.17 13.70
C LEU A 175 -22.04 -25.78 13.15
N SER A 176 -23.30 -25.34 13.30
CA SER A 176 -23.73 -24.00 12.90
C SER A 176 -22.98 -22.94 13.70
N ARG A 177 -22.40 -21.99 12.98
CA ARG A 177 -21.55 -20.95 13.55
C ARG A 177 -21.72 -19.64 12.80
N ARG A 178 -21.29 -18.55 13.44
CA ARG A 178 -21.13 -17.26 12.77
C ARG A 178 -19.69 -17.11 12.29
N SER A 179 -19.49 -17.06 10.97
CA SER A 179 -18.18 -16.76 10.36
C SER A 179 -17.70 -15.36 10.75
N ILE A 180 -16.38 -15.22 10.94
CA ILE A 180 -15.75 -13.91 11.21
C ILE A 180 -15.71 -13.02 9.97
N ILE A 181 -16.00 -13.57 8.78
CA ILE A 181 -15.87 -12.87 7.50
C ILE A 181 -16.64 -11.54 7.46
N PHE A 182 -17.80 -11.47 8.13
CA PHE A 182 -18.64 -10.28 8.19
C PHE A 182 -18.03 -9.12 8.98
N GLU A 183 -17.09 -9.42 9.89
CA GLU A 183 -16.44 -8.44 10.74
C GLU A 183 -14.94 -8.31 10.39
N ILE A 184 -14.48 -9.00 9.33
CA ILE A 184 -13.06 -9.20 9.04
C ILE A 184 -12.28 -7.90 8.81
N SER A 185 -12.98 -6.84 8.39
CA SER A 185 -12.45 -5.48 8.25
C SER A 185 -11.90 -4.90 9.54
N ASN A 186 -12.30 -5.41 10.70
CA ASN A 186 -11.81 -4.95 12.00
C ASN A 186 -10.42 -5.51 12.36
N TRP A 187 -10.00 -6.61 11.72
CA TRP A 187 -8.73 -7.30 12.00
C TRP A 187 -7.73 -7.20 10.86
N ILE A 188 -8.21 -6.94 9.63
CA ILE A 188 -7.33 -6.65 8.51
C ILE A 188 -7.13 -5.12 8.46
N SER A 189 -6.04 -4.65 9.05
CA SER A 189 -5.66 -3.24 9.06
C SER A 189 -5.64 -2.63 7.65
N SER A 190 -6.09 -1.37 7.51
CA SER A 190 -6.14 -0.63 6.24
C SER A 190 -4.79 -0.46 5.53
N ASP A 191 -3.68 -0.63 6.25
CA ASP A 191 -2.31 -0.58 5.71
C ASP A 191 -1.81 -1.95 5.18
N GLN A 192 -2.43 -3.05 5.61
CA GLN A 192 -2.23 -4.39 5.03
C GLN A 192 -3.27 -4.72 3.96
N LEU A 193 -4.42 -4.02 3.97
CA LEU A 193 -5.25 -3.85 2.80
C LEU A 193 -4.46 -3.02 1.79
N GLY A 194 -3.86 -3.68 0.81
CA GLY A 194 -3.30 -3.02 -0.36
C GLY A 194 -4.37 -2.21 -1.10
N ILE A 195 -4.67 -1.01 -0.59
CA ILE A 195 -5.48 0.07 -1.14
C ILE A 195 -6.79 -0.43 -1.77
N LYS A 196 -7.85 -0.48 -0.95
CA LYS A 196 -9.27 -0.55 -1.34
C LYS A 196 -9.61 -1.65 -2.34
N GLY A 197 -10.07 -2.80 -1.84
CA GLY A 197 -10.86 -3.73 -2.63
C GLY A 197 -10.20 -4.05 -3.95
N GLY A 198 -9.00 -4.63 -3.90
CA GLY A 198 -8.40 -5.26 -5.05
C GLY A 198 -9.47 -6.12 -5.69
N ILE A 199 -9.98 -5.66 -6.83
CA ILE A 199 -10.93 -6.38 -7.65
C ILE A 199 -10.37 -7.78 -7.71
N LEU A 200 -11.10 -8.76 -7.13
CA LEU A 200 -10.77 -10.17 -7.25
C LEU A 200 -10.36 -10.38 -8.69
N SER A 201 -9.06 -10.60 -8.91
CA SER A 201 -8.60 -10.66 -10.28
C SER A 201 -9.26 -11.90 -10.87
N MET A 202 -9.66 -11.85 -12.14
CA MET A 202 -10.28 -13.02 -12.76
C MET A 202 -9.44 -14.31 -12.56
N PRO A 203 -8.08 -14.26 -12.57
CA PRO A 203 -7.24 -15.38 -12.16
C PRO A 203 -7.46 -15.88 -10.71
N ASP A 204 -7.67 -14.99 -9.74
CA ASP A 204 -7.96 -15.39 -8.35
C ASP A 204 -9.31 -16.08 -8.23
N LEU A 205 -10.33 -15.60 -8.97
CA LEU A 205 -11.65 -16.22 -9.03
C LEU A 205 -11.59 -17.59 -9.74
N MET A 206 -10.80 -17.72 -10.81
CA MET A 206 -10.57 -19.01 -11.46
C MET A 206 -9.86 -20.00 -10.54
N ARG A 207 -8.84 -19.57 -9.80
CA ARG A 207 -8.17 -20.41 -8.80
C ARG A 207 -9.15 -20.84 -7.71
N TYR A 208 -9.98 -19.92 -7.22
CA TYR A 208 -11.04 -20.23 -6.27
C TYR A 208 -11.99 -21.32 -6.80
N MET A 209 -12.51 -21.16 -8.03
CA MET A 209 -13.38 -22.16 -8.66
C MET A 209 -12.66 -23.48 -8.90
N GLY A 210 -11.41 -23.45 -9.35
CA GLY A 210 -10.58 -24.63 -9.56
C GLY A 210 -10.37 -25.42 -8.26
N ASN A 211 -9.95 -24.73 -7.19
CA ASN A 211 -9.77 -25.33 -5.87
C ASN A 211 -11.08 -25.90 -5.32
N GLN A 212 -12.19 -25.21 -5.53
CA GLN A 212 -13.52 -25.65 -5.10
C GLN A 212 -13.96 -26.90 -5.86
N LEU A 213 -13.82 -26.91 -7.19
CA LEU A 213 -14.13 -28.06 -8.03
C LEU A 213 -13.24 -29.25 -7.71
N GLU A 214 -11.93 -29.06 -7.57
CA GLU A 214 -10.98 -30.13 -7.21
C GLU A 214 -11.30 -30.73 -5.83
N TYR A 215 -11.57 -29.89 -4.83
CA TYR A 215 -11.92 -30.39 -3.50
C TYR A 215 -13.25 -31.16 -3.52
N PHE A 216 -14.28 -30.63 -4.19
CA PHE A 216 -15.58 -31.30 -4.25
C PHE A 216 -15.54 -32.56 -5.12
N SER A 217 -14.78 -32.56 -6.21
CA SER A 217 -14.64 -33.73 -7.07
C SER A 217 -13.97 -34.89 -6.32
N ALA A 218 -12.98 -34.60 -5.48
CA ALA A 218 -12.29 -35.59 -4.65
C ALA A 218 -13.12 -36.08 -3.45
N ASN A 219 -13.97 -35.21 -2.86
CA ASN A 219 -14.67 -35.53 -1.62
C ASN A 219 -16.15 -35.92 -1.79
N MET A 220 -16.82 -35.51 -2.87
CA MET A 220 -18.25 -35.81 -3.09
C MET A 220 -18.52 -37.32 -3.12
N PRO A 221 -17.75 -38.18 -3.83
CA PRO A 221 -17.99 -39.61 -3.82
C PRO A 221 -17.92 -40.20 -2.40
N LYS A 222 -16.97 -39.73 -1.59
CA LYS A 222 -16.82 -40.15 -0.18
C LYS A 222 -18.03 -39.74 0.66
N GLN A 223 -18.49 -38.50 0.51
CA GLN A 223 -19.67 -38.00 1.21
C GLN A 223 -20.92 -38.82 0.89
N VAL A 224 -21.08 -39.23 -0.37
CA VAL A 224 -22.16 -40.15 -0.77
C VAL A 224 -22.04 -41.47 -0.02
N VAL A 225 -20.86 -42.10 -0.02
CA VAL A 225 -20.64 -43.37 0.70
C VAL A 225 -20.95 -43.24 2.19
N TRP A 226 -20.49 -42.18 2.86
CA TRP A 226 -20.76 -42.00 4.30
C TRP A 226 -22.25 -41.78 4.60
N GLN A 227 -22.97 -41.04 3.74
CA GLN A 227 -24.41 -40.91 3.85
C GLN A 227 -25.12 -42.25 3.60
N MET A 228 -24.57 -43.10 2.73
CA MET A 228 -25.06 -44.47 2.54
C MET A 228 -24.81 -45.33 3.77
N ASP A 229 -23.60 -45.34 4.34
CA ASP A 229 -23.27 -46.12 5.55
C ASP A 229 -24.22 -45.76 6.70
N LYS A 230 -24.53 -44.46 6.84
CA LYS A 230 -25.51 -43.96 7.81
C LYS A 230 -26.92 -44.52 7.55
N ARG A 231 -27.37 -44.58 6.30
CA ARG A 231 -28.70 -45.09 5.94
C ARG A 231 -28.78 -46.61 5.99
N LEU A 232 -27.76 -47.32 5.52
CA LEU A 232 -27.67 -48.78 5.54
C LEU A 232 -27.67 -49.31 6.96
N SER A 233 -26.96 -48.65 7.88
CA SER A 233 -27.00 -48.98 9.31
C SER A 233 -28.39 -48.79 9.94
N ALA A 234 -29.28 -48.03 9.30
CA ALA A 234 -30.63 -47.72 9.78
C ALA A 234 -31.75 -48.56 9.11
N LEU A 235 -31.44 -49.36 8.08
CA LEU A 235 -32.45 -50.01 7.23
C LEU A 235 -32.48 -51.54 7.38
N GLN A 236 -33.69 -52.13 7.27
CA GLN A 236 -33.90 -53.58 7.13
C GLN A 236 -33.85 -54.02 5.65
N ALA A 237 -33.50 -55.29 5.42
CA ALA A 237 -33.04 -55.88 4.15
C ALA A 237 -33.90 -55.58 2.88
N ASP A 238 -35.21 -55.36 3.02
CA ASP A 238 -36.11 -55.14 1.87
C ASP A 238 -35.95 -53.77 1.18
N SER A 239 -35.34 -52.79 1.85
CA SER A 239 -35.09 -51.44 1.30
C SER A 239 -33.69 -51.26 0.67
N MET A 240 -32.86 -52.31 0.75
CA MET A 240 -31.47 -52.27 0.31
C MET A 240 -31.33 -52.22 -1.20
N MET A 241 -32.20 -52.90 -1.95
CA MET A 241 -32.16 -52.91 -3.43
C MET A 241 -32.54 -51.57 -4.06
N THR A 242 -33.53 -50.86 -3.50
CA THR A 242 -33.88 -49.51 -3.95
C THR A 242 -32.74 -48.52 -3.71
N LEU A 243 -32.08 -48.63 -2.56
CA LEU A 243 -30.96 -47.76 -2.19
C LEU A 243 -29.73 -48.03 -3.06
N LEU A 244 -29.42 -49.28 -3.39
CA LEU A 244 -28.36 -49.65 -4.33
C LEU A 244 -28.61 -49.14 -5.75
N THR A 245 -29.88 -49.11 -6.19
CA THR A 245 -30.25 -48.59 -7.51
C THR A 245 -30.12 -47.07 -7.58
N ASP A 246 -30.55 -46.36 -6.53
CA ASP A 246 -30.37 -44.90 -6.42
C ASP A 246 -28.88 -44.53 -6.26
N MET A 247 -28.10 -45.38 -5.59
CA MET A 247 -26.64 -45.27 -5.45
C MET A 247 -25.95 -45.34 -6.82
N GLN A 248 -26.32 -46.31 -7.66
CA GLN A 248 -25.73 -46.45 -8.99
C GLN A 248 -26.02 -45.21 -9.84
N ARG A 249 -27.25 -44.67 -9.80
CA ARG A 249 -27.59 -43.43 -10.52
C ARG A 249 -26.81 -42.21 -10.01
N MET A 250 -26.62 -42.09 -8.70
CA MET A 250 -25.88 -40.95 -8.13
C MET A 250 -24.39 -41.04 -8.44
N LEU A 251 -23.81 -42.24 -8.40
CA LEU A 251 -22.42 -42.49 -8.80
C LEU A 251 -22.22 -42.23 -10.29
N ASP A 252 -23.10 -42.72 -11.15
CA ASP A 252 -23.07 -42.45 -12.60
C ASP A 252 -23.19 -40.95 -12.89
N ALA A 253 -24.07 -40.24 -12.19
CA ALA A 253 -24.18 -38.79 -12.30
C ALA A 253 -22.88 -38.09 -11.85
N SER A 254 -22.27 -38.51 -10.74
CA SER A 254 -21.00 -37.95 -10.27
C SER A 254 -19.82 -38.24 -11.20
N ALA A 255 -19.78 -39.45 -11.77
CA ALA A 255 -18.78 -39.87 -12.76
C ALA A 255 -18.93 -39.06 -14.05
N SER A 256 -20.17 -38.84 -14.51
CA SER A 256 -20.44 -37.99 -15.67
C SER A 256 -20.03 -36.53 -15.44
N LEU A 257 -20.20 -36.01 -14.21
CA LEU A 257 -19.71 -34.67 -13.87
C LEU A 257 -18.18 -34.63 -13.90
N LEU A 258 -17.50 -35.63 -13.33
CA LEU A 258 -16.04 -35.76 -13.36
C LEU A 258 -15.49 -35.84 -14.79
N GLU A 259 -16.12 -36.63 -15.65
CA GLU A 259 -15.73 -36.81 -17.05
C GLU A 259 -15.91 -35.52 -17.86
N ASN A 260 -17.01 -34.79 -17.64
CA ASN A 260 -17.28 -33.50 -18.30
C ASN A 260 -16.60 -32.31 -17.63
N THR A 261 -15.95 -32.48 -16.47
CA THR A 261 -15.30 -31.38 -15.75
C THR A 261 -14.15 -30.81 -16.57
N GLU A 262 -13.40 -31.64 -17.29
CA GLU A 262 -12.29 -31.17 -18.13
C GLU A 262 -12.79 -30.32 -19.30
N ASP A 263 -13.89 -30.71 -19.95
CA ASP A 263 -14.52 -29.94 -21.02
C ASP A 263 -15.14 -28.63 -20.51
N ILE A 264 -15.83 -28.65 -19.36
CA ILE A 264 -16.37 -27.45 -18.72
C ILE A 264 -15.24 -26.49 -18.33
N ILE A 265 -14.13 -27.00 -17.82
CA ILE A 265 -12.94 -26.18 -17.50
C ILE A 265 -12.33 -25.62 -18.78
N GLN A 266 -12.20 -26.41 -19.85
CA GLN A 266 -11.63 -25.96 -21.12
C GLN A 266 -12.51 -24.90 -21.82
N GLU A 267 -13.82 -25.13 -21.91
CA GLU A 267 -14.77 -24.19 -22.49
C GLU A 267 -14.75 -22.87 -21.72
N ASN A 268 -14.83 -22.91 -20.39
CA ASN A 268 -14.73 -21.71 -19.58
C ASN A 268 -13.36 -21.03 -19.73
N ARG A 269 -12.27 -21.80 -19.83
CA ARG A 269 -10.91 -21.26 -20.02
C ARG A 269 -10.79 -20.44 -21.31
N ASP A 270 -11.36 -20.90 -22.41
CA ASP A 270 -11.26 -20.20 -23.70
C ASP A 270 -12.07 -18.90 -23.73
N THR A 271 -13.31 -18.93 -23.25
CA THR A 271 -14.15 -17.72 -23.12
C THR A 271 -13.52 -16.72 -22.16
N LEU A 272 -12.81 -17.19 -21.14
CA LEU A 272 -12.13 -16.36 -20.16
C LEU A 272 -10.80 -15.79 -20.67
N LEU A 273 -10.00 -16.56 -21.42
CA LEU A 273 -8.80 -16.06 -22.09
C LEU A 273 -9.17 -14.98 -23.12
N ALA A 274 -10.28 -15.13 -23.83
CA ALA A 274 -10.81 -14.10 -24.72
C ALA A 274 -11.19 -12.82 -23.95
N ASN A 275 -11.84 -12.95 -22.79
CA ASN A 275 -12.17 -11.82 -21.92
C ASN A 275 -10.93 -11.16 -21.29
N LEU A 276 -9.91 -11.92 -20.90
CA LEU A 276 -8.63 -11.40 -20.40
C LEU A 276 -7.88 -10.63 -21.49
N ASP A 277 -7.85 -11.14 -22.72
CA ASP A 277 -7.23 -10.43 -23.84
C ASP A 277 -8.01 -9.15 -24.20
N TYR A 278 -9.34 -9.17 -24.07
CA TYR A 278 -10.16 -7.97 -24.17
C TYR A 278 -9.83 -6.94 -23.08
N GLN A 279 -9.85 -7.33 -21.81
CA GLN A 279 -9.53 -6.45 -20.68
C GLN A 279 -8.11 -5.90 -20.78
N ARG A 280 -7.13 -6.73 -21.14
CA ARG A 280 -5.74 -6.29 -21.35
C ARG A 280 -5.64 -5.22 -22.43
N ARG A 281 -6.35 -5.39 -23.56
CA ARG A 281 -6.40 -4.39 -24.63
C ARG A 281 -7.05 -3.08 -24.18
N VAL A 282 -8.15 -3.15 -23.44
CA VAL A 282 -8.82 -1.96 -22.87
C VAL A 282 -7.89 -1.23 -21.89
N THR A 283 -7.23 -1.95 -20.98
CA THR A 283 -6.28 -1.36 -20.02
C THR A 283 -5.09 -0.72 -20.72
N LEU A 284 -4.50 -1.38 -21.72
CA LEU A 284 -3.41 -0.80 -22.52
C LEU A 284 -3.86 0.45 -23.28
N TYR A 285 -5.10 0.47 -23.76
CA TYR A 285 -5.69 1.65 -24.39
C TYR A 285 -5.85 2.81 -23.39
N MET A 286 -6.35 2.54 -22.18
CA MET A 286 -6.48 3.55 -21.12
C MET A 286 -5.13 4.13 -20.70
N ILE A 287 -4.12 3.27 -20.48
CA ILE A 287 -2.74 3.71 -20.16
C ILE A 287 -2.18 4.60 -21.28
N ARG A 288 -2.46 4.26 -22.55
CA ARG A 288 -2.04 5.07 -23.69
C ARG A 288 -2.73 6.44 -23.68
N GLN A 289 -4.02 6.51 -23.35
CA GLN A 289 -4.75 7.78 -23.26
C GLN A 289 -4.22 8.65 -22.12
N GLU A 290 -4.03 8.10 -20.92
CA GLU A 290 -3.43 8.82 -19.80
C GLU A 290 -2.03 9.35 -20.15
N ARG A 291 -1.23 8.55 -20.86
CA ARG A 291 0.09 9.00 -21.35
C ARG A 291 -0.01 10.18 -22.32
N ILE A 292 -1.01 10.20 -23.19
CA ILE A 292 -1.22 11.31 -24.13
C ILE A 292 -1.65 12.57 -23.36
N GLU A 293 -2.58 12.44 -22.41
CA GLU A 293 -3.06 13.57 -21.60
C GLU A 293 -1.95 14.16 -20.73
N THR A 294 -1.16 13.31 -20.07
CA THR A 294 0.00 13.75 -19.28
C THR A 294 1.06 14.44 -20.14
N LEU A 295 1.35 13.94 -21.35
CA LEU A 295 2.27 14.60 -22.28
C LEU A 295 1.73 15.97 -22.75
N LYS A 296 0.42 16.09 -22.98
CA LYS A 296 -0.21 17.38 -23.30
C LYS A 296 -0.08 18.37 -22.14
N ALA A 297 -0.40 17.94 -20.91
CA ALA A 297 -0.26 18.76 -19.71
C ALA A 297 1.19 19.23 -19.51
N LEU A 298 2.18 18.34 -19.62
CA LEU A 298 3.60 18.69 -19.52
C LEU A 298 4.05 19.67 -20.61
N THR A 299 3.50 19.54 -21.82
CA THR A 299 3.81 20.48 -22.90
C THR A 299 3.24 21.86 -22.61
N GLN A 300 2.02 21.92 -22.06
CA GLN A 300 1.39 23.16 -21.64
C GLN A 300 2.16 23.84 -20.49
N GLU A 301 2.50 23.09 -19.44
CA GLU A 301 3.35 23.59 -18.35
C GLU A 301 4.69 24.14 -18.86
N ARG A 302 5.32 23.43 -19.81
CA ARG A 302 6.58 23.90 -20.41
C ARG A 302 6.41 25.23 -21.14
N ILE A 303 5.31 25.44 -21.85
CA ILE A 303 5.02 26.71 -22.54
C ILE A 303 4.82 27.83 -21.51
N GLU A 304 4.09 27.56 -20.44
CA GLU A 304 3.85 28.53 -19.36
C GLU A 304 5.14 28.91 -18.64
N ILE A 305 6.00 27.93 -18.33
CA ILE A 305 7.33 28.16 -17.74
C ILE A 305 8.20 29.01 -18.69
N LEU A 306 8.24 28.71 -19.99
CA LEU A 306 9.02 29.49 -20.95
C LEU A 306 8.51 30.94 -21.06
N ASN A 307 7.20 31.15 -20.98
CA ASN A 307 6.62 32.49 -20.96
C ASN A 307 6.97 33.23 -19.66
N ALA A 308 6.90 32.57 -18.50
CA ALA A 308 7.29 33.14 -17.22
C ALA A 308 8.77 33.55 -17.20
N VAL A 309 9.67 32.68 -17.68
CA VAL A 309 11.11 32.99 -17.81
C VAL A 309 11.35 34.16 -18.76
N ARG A 310 10.60 34.25 -19.86
CA ARG A 310 10.69 35.39 -20.78
C ARG A 310 10.25 36.70 -20.11
N GLN A 311 9.16 36.67 -19.34
CA GLN A 311 8.68 37.83 -18.59
C GLN A 311 9.69 38.26 -17.51
N GLU A 312 10.26 37.31 -16.79
CA GLU A 312 11.30 37.58 -15.78
C GLU A 312 12.54 38.23 -16.43
N ARG A 313 12.99 37.72 -17.58
CA ARG A 313 14.11 38.31 -18.32
C ARG A 313 13.82 39.76 -18.74
N LEU A 314 12.61 40.06 -19.21
CA LEU A 314 12.21 41.43 -19.56
C LEU A 314 12.19 42.32 -18.31
N GLY A 315 11.68 41.81 -17.18
CA GLY A 315 11.71 42.51 -15.90
C GLY A 315 13.13 42.84 -15.44
N ILE A 316 14.07 41.88 -15.54
CA ILE A 316 15.49 42.09 -15.23
C ILE A 316 16.11 43.14 -16.16
N GLN A 317 15.82 43.09 -17.46
CA GLN A 317 16.34 44.08 -18.41
C GLN A 317 15.88 45.49 -18.08
N ASN A 318 14.60 45.68 -17.78
CA ASN A 318 14.06 46.97 -17.37
C ASN A 318 14.71 47.44 -16.06
N PHE A 319 14.83 46.56 -15.07
CA PHE A 319 15.48 46.89 -13.80
C PHE A 319 16.95 47.32 -13.99
N VAL A 320 17.70 46.63 -14.87
CA VAL A 320 19.09 47.01 -15.18
C VAL A 320 19.16 48.36 -15.87
N GLU A 321 18.23 48.67 -16.76
CA GLU A 321 18.18 49.98 -17.43
C GLU A 321 17.83 51.09 -16.43
N ASP A 322 16.85 50.89 -15.57
CA ASP A 322 16.48 51.81 -14.49
C ASP A 322 17.68 52.08 -13.56
N GLN A 323 18.41 51.03 -13.18
CA GLN A 323 19.64 51.15 -12.39
C GLN A 323 20.73 51.92 -13.13
N ARG A 324 20.92 51.69 -14.43
CA ARG A 324 21.89 52.45 -15.24
C ARG A 324 21.54 53.91 -15.32
N VAL A 325 20.27 54.25 -15.52
CA VAL A 325 19.80 55.65 -15.55
C VAL A 325 20.01 56.30 -14.19
N ALA A 326 19.67 55.63 -13.09
CA ALA A 326 19.89 56.12 -11.74
C ALA A 326 21.39 56.36 -11.45
N ILE A 327 22.26 55.38 -11.77
CA ILE A 327 23.72 55.51 -11.60
C ILE A 327 24.27 56.66 -12.47
N THR A 328 23.85 56.77 -13.72
CA THR A 328 24.32 57.85 -14.61
C THR A 328 23.91 59.22 -14.08
N THR A 329 22.69 59.33 -13.56
CA THR A 329 22.18 60.56 -12.94
C THR A 329 22.96 60.90 -11.67
N ASP A 330 23.17 59.93 -10.77
CA ASP A 330 23.96 60.11 -9.56
C ASP A 330 25.40 60.53 -9.87
N VAL A 331 26.05 59.88 -10.84
CA VAL A 331 27.41 60.24 -11.28
C VAL A 331 27.44 61.67 -11.86
N SER A 332 26.45 62.04 -12.67
CA SER A 332 26.38 63.40 -13.24
C SER A 332 26.19 64.47 -12.16
N SER A 333 25.32 64.22 -11.18
CA SER A 333 25.09 65.13 -10.04
C SER A 333 26.28 65.19 -9.10
N GLY A 334 26.96 64.06 -8.85
CA GLY A 334 28.18 63.98 -8.06
C GLY A 334 29.34 64.70 -8.74
N SER A 335 29.48 64.56 -10.07
CA SER A 335 30.47 65.27 -10.86
C SER A 335 30.23 66.78 -10.86
N THR A 336 28.98 67.24 -11.02
CA THR A 336 28.66 68.67 -10.89
C THR A 336 28.89 69.19 -9.48
N GLY A 337 28.56 68.41 -8.45
CA GLY A 337 28.86 68.73 -7.05
C GLY A 337 30.37 68.88 -6.79
N MET A 338 31.18 67.93 -7.26
CA MET A 338 32.65 67.98 -7.14
C MET A 338 33.25 69.14 -7.93
N MET A 339 32.71 69.46 -9.10
CA MET A 339 33.17 70.55 -9.95
C MET A 339 32.84 71.92 -9.36
N ASN A 340 31.65 72.07 -8.75
CA ASN A 340 31.28 73.27 -8.00
C ASN A 340 32.16 73.44 -6.76
N GLN A 341 32.41 72.37 -6.00
CA GLN A 341 33.27 72.40 -4.82
C GLN A 341 34.74 72.70 -5.17
N SER A 342 35.22 72.18 -6.29
CA SER A 342 36.56 72.52 -6.81
C SER A 342 36.62 73.99 -7.25
N GLY A 343 35.56 74.52 -7.84
CA GLY A 343 35.43 75.92 -8.22
C GLY A 343 35.45 76.87 -7.01
N GLU A 344 34.75 76.51 -5.94
CA GLU A 344 34.80 77.25 -4.66
C GLU A 344 36.20 77.22 -4.05
N MET A 345 36.85 76.05 -4.00
CA MET A 345 38.23 75.96 -3.52
C MET A 345 39.18 76.82 -4.35
N VAL A 346 39.08 76.81 -5.68
CA VAL A 346 39.91 77.65 -6.56
C VAL A 346 39.65 79.13 -6.29
N ARG A 347 38.40 79.52 -6.06
CA ARG A 347 38.03 80.91 -5.75
C ARG A 347 38.61 81.37 -4.41
N GLU A 348 38.51 80.53 -3.37
CA GLU A 348 39.16 80.79 -2.07
C GLU A 348 40.69 80.87 -2.21
N LEU A 349 41.30 80.02 -3.03
CA LEU A 349 42.75 80.03 -3.27
C LEU A 349 43.19 81.31 -4.00
N ILE A 350 42.40 81.78 -4.96
CA ILE A 350 42.64 83.05 -5.66
C ILE A 350 42.51 84.21 -4.68
N ASP A 351 41.45 84.28 -3.88
CA ASP A 351 41.25 85.35 -2.90
C ASP A 351 42.38 85.38 -1.87
N TYR A 352 42.80 84.19 -1.39
CA TYR A 352 43.92 84.07 -0.46
C TYR A 352 45.26 84.55 -1.06
N MET A 353 45.53 84.19 -2.32
CA MET A 353 46.71 84.66 -3.05
C MET A 353 46.67 86.18 -3.28
N PHE A 354 45.51 86.72 -3.66
CA PHE A 354 45.34 88.15 -3.90
C PHE A 354 45.62 88.97 -2.63
N ILE A 355 45.08 88.53 -1.48
CA ILE A 355 45.33 89.16 -0.18
C ILE A 355 46.83 89.12 0.18
N ARG A 356 47.50 87.98 -0.02
CA ARG A 356 48.94 87.88 0.27
C ARG A 356 49.80 88.78 -0.60
N VAL A 357 49.49 88.87 -1.90
CA VAL A 357 50.21 89.78 -2.82
C VAL A 357 50.00 91.23 -2.43
N LEU A 358 48.79 91.60 -2.00
CA LEU A 358 48.49 92.97 -1.55
C LEU A 358 49.25 93.31 -0.26
N ILE A 359 49.34 92.40 0.71
CA ILE A 359 50.13 92.56 1.94
C ILE A 359 51.63 92.69 1.62
N LEU A 360 52.17 91.84 0.75
CA LEU A 360 53.57 91.89 0.33
C LEU A 360 53.90 93.17 -0.44
N GLY A 361 53.03 93.59 -1.36
CA GLY A 361 53.16 94.85 -2.09
C GLY A 361 53.11 96.08 -1.16
N GLY A 362 52.21 96.06 -0.16
CA GLY A 362 52.12 97.09 0.87
C GLY A 362 53.39 97.17 1.74
N LEU A 363 53.95 96.02 2.14
CA LEU A 363 55.23 95.96 2.85
C LEU A 363 56.37 96.51 2.00
N PHE A 364 56.44 96.13 0.72
CA PHE A 364 57.47 96.59 -0.20
C PHE A 364 57.41 98.11 -0.41
N ALA A 365 56.21 98.65 -0.62
CA ALA A 365 55.99 100.10 -0.69
C ALA A 365 56.36 100.81 0.62
N GLY A 366 56.07 100.20 1.77
CA GLY A 366 56.47 100.70 3.09
C GLY A 366 57.99 100.76 3.26
N VAL A 367 58.72 99.74 2.81
CA VAL A 367 60.19 99.72 2.83
C VAL A 367 60.78 100.78 1.90
N ILE A 368 60.23 100.96 0.70
CA ILE A 368 60.67 102.02 -0.22
C ILE A 368 60.39 103.40 0.37
N PHE A 369 59.23 103.61 0.97
CA PHE A 369 58.89 104.88 1.62
C PHE A 369 59.83 105.20 2.78
N LEU A 370 60.17 104.20 3.61
CA LEU A 370 61.18 104.33 4.67
C LEU A 370 62.57 104.64 4.12
N ALA A 371 62.97 104.00 3.02
CA ALA A 371 64.25 104.26 2.36
C ALA A 371 64.33 105.70 1.82
N ILE A 372 63.27 106.19 1.17
CA ILE A 372 63.17 107.58 0.68
C ILE A 372 63.17 108.58 1.84
N TRP A 373 62.48 108.27 2.94
CA TRP A 373 62.46 109.11 4.14
C TRP A 373 63.84 109.20 4.80
N PHE A 374 64.56 108.09 4.90
CA PHE A 374 65.95 108.08 5.39
C PHE A 374 66.90 108.84 4.47
N TYR A 375 66.74 108.71 3.15
CA TYR A 375 67.56 109.44 2.17
C TYR A 375 67.37 110.96 2.27
N LYS A 376 66.13 111.41 2.50
CA LYS A 376 65.81 112.83 2.69
C LYS A 376 66.31 113.39 4.03
N LYS A 377 66.49 112.54 5.05
CA LYS A 377 67.01 112.93 6.36
C LYS A 377 68.54 113.03 6.41
N GLN A 378 69.26 112.44 5.47
CA GLN A 378 70.73 112.57 5.34
C GLN A 378 71.17 113.78 4.51
N SER A 379 70.24 114.45 3.84
CA SER A 379 70.48 115.61 2.97
C SER A 379 70.02 116.96 3.57
N ALA A 380 69.70 116.96 4.86
CA ALA A 380 69.48 118.13 5.71
C ALA A 380 70.36 117.99 6.96
#